data_AF-A0A957DFG9-F1
#
_entry.id   AF-A0A957DFG9-F1
#
_cell.length_a   1.000
_cell.length_b   1.000
_cell.length_c   1.000
_cell.angle_alpha   90.00
_cell.angle_beta   90.00
_cell.angle_gamma   90.00
#
_symmetry.space_group_name_H-M   'P 1'
#
loop_
_entity.id
_entity.type
_entity.pdbx_description
1 polymer ?
#
loop_
_entity_poly.entity_id
_entity_poly.type
_entity_poly.pdbx_seq_one_letter_code
_entity_poly.pdbx_strand_id
1 'polypeptide(L)'
;MKRTALLLLSPLGLLLIFFHKLALTNLILARGDVFLYFYPYWHAAAAALRGGRIPLWNPNLFMGAPFLANSQAGVFYPLNWPLWWLLP
;
A
#
# COMPACT_ATOMS: atom_id res chain seq x y z
N MET A 1 -9.52 -32.21 -7.76
CA MET A 1 -8.36 -31.53 -7.13
C MET A 1 -7.36 -30.94 -8.13
N LYS A 2 -6.79 -31.70 -9.09
CA LYS A 2 -5.76 -31.16 -10.02
C LYS A 2 -6.25 -30.01 -10.95
N ARG A 3 -7.49 -30.09 -11.45
CA ARG A 3 -8.07 -29.05 -12.35
C ARG A 3 -8.40 -27.74 -11.62
N THR A 4 -8.83 -27.82 -10.36
CA THR A 4 -9.14 -26.64 -9.52
C THR A 4 -7.87 -25.88 -9.13
N ALA A 5 -6.77 -26.59 -8.85
CA ALA A 5 -5.47 -25.97 -8.59
C ALA A 5 -4.94 -25.21 -9.83
N LEU A 6 -5.08 -25.78 -11.04
CA LEU A 6 -4.72 -25.10 -12.29
C LEU A 6 -5.55 -23.83 -12.53
N LEU A 7 -6.82 -23.82 -12.15
CA LEU A 7 -7.70 -22.65 -12.23
C LEU A 7 -7.43 -21.59 -11.15
N LEU A 8 -6.87 -21.97 -10.01
CA LEU A 8 -6.46 -21.04 -8.94
C LEU A 8 -5.03 -20.52 -9.12
N LEU A 9 -4.19 -21.25 -9.85
CA LEU A 9 -2.84 -20.81 -10.25
C LEU A 9 -2.88 -19.86 -11.45
N SER A 10 -3.94 -19.90 -12.25
CA SER A 10 -4.07 -19.04 -13.43
C SER A 10 -4.13 -17.53 -13.11
N PRO A 11 -4.83 -17.04 -12.07
CA PRO A 11 -4.89 -15.61 -11.76
C PRO A 11 -3.55 -15.12 -11.18
N LEU A 12 -2.92 -15.92 -10.32
CA LEU A 12 -1.61 -15.58 -9.76
C LEU A 12 -0.54 -15.57 -10.84
N GLY A 13 -0.58 -16.52 -11.78
CA GLY A 13 0.29 -16.54 -12.95
C GLY A 13 0.08 -15.29 -13.83
N LEU A 14 -1.16 -14.89 -14.08
CA LEU A 14 -1.47 -13.66 -14.83
C LEU A 14 -1.00 -12.40 -14.11
N LEU A 15 -1.19 -12.32 -12.79
CA LEU A 15 -0.69 -11.23 -11.96
C LEU A 15 0.83 -11.14 -12.03
N LEU A 16 1.53 -12.26 -11.91
CA LEU A 16 3.00 -12.28 -12.04
C LEU A 16 3.44 -11.91 -13.45
N ILE A 17 2.80 -12.40 -14.50
CA ILE A 17 3.15 -12.04 -15.89
C ILE A 17 2.99 -10.53 -16.10
N PHE A 18 1.88 -9.94 -15.67
CA PHE A 18 1.59 -8.53 -15.89
C PHE A 18 2.41 -7.60 -14.97
N PHE A 19 2.56 -7.97 -13.69
CA PHE A 19 3.21 -7.16 -12.67
C PHE A 19 4.63 -7.63 -12.31
N HIS A 20 5.27 -8.51 -13.10
CA HIS A 20 6.63 -9.01 -12.79
C HIS A 20 7.64 -7.88 -12.59
N LYS A 21 7.56 -6.80 -13.37
CA LYS A 21 8.44 -5.65 -13.20
C LYS A 21 8.24 -4.97 -11.84
N LEU A 22 6.98 -4.80 -11.43
CA LEU A 22 6.66 -4.23 -10.13
C LEU A 22 7.05 -5.17 -8.97
N ALA A 23 6.95 -6.48 -9.17
CA ALA A 23 7.22 -7.48 -8.14
C ALA A 23 8.70 -7.84 -7.98
N LEU A 24 9.47 -7.82 -9.08
CA LEU A 24 10.84 -8.37 -9.14
C LEU A 24 11.92 -7.31 -9.41
N THR A 25 11.55 -6.05 -9.56
CA THR A 25 12.50 -4.94 -9.76
C THR A 25 12.18 -3.78 -8.82
N ASN A 26 13.06 -2.79 -8.76
CA ASN A 26 12.85 -1.58 -7.95
C ASN A 26 11.99 -0.52 -8.66
N LEU A 27 11.22 -0.90 -9.68
CA LEU A 27 10.30 0.00 -10.36
C LEU A 27 9.03 0.19 -9.51
N ILE A 28 8.49 1.40 -9.56
CA ILE A 28 7.25 1.77 -8.86
C ILE A 28 6.16 2.15 -9.85
N LEU A 29 4.91 2.18 -9.38
CA LEU A 29 3.80 2.76 -10.15
C LEU A 29 3.84 4.28 -10.06
N ALA A 30 4.69 4.90 -10.87
CA ALA A 30 4.89 6.35 -10.91
C ALA A 30 3.83 7.10 -11.74
N ARG A 31 2.53 6.81 -11.54
CA ARG A 31 1.44 7.46 -12.28
C ARG A 31 0.19 7.64 -11.41
N GLY A 32 -0.57 8.70 -11.70
CA GLY A 32 -1.90 8.91 -11.15
C GLY A 32 -1.89 9.14 -9.64
N ASP A 33 -3.00 8.77 -9.02
CA ASP A 33 -3.22 8.82 -7.58
C ASP A 33 -2.27 7.91 -6.80
N VAL A 34 -1.88 6.75 -7.34
CA VAL A 34 -0.90 5.84 -6.70
C VAL A 34 0.37 6.60 -6.33
N PHE A 35 0.90 7.39 -7.27
CA PHE A 35 2.11 8.17 -7.05
C PHE A 35 1.85 9.48 -6.31
N LEU A 36 0.83 10.24 -6.70
CA LEU A 36 0.60 11.60 -6.20
C LEU A 36 -0.07 11.65 -4.83
N TYR A 37 -0.82 10.59 -4.48
CA TYR A 37 -1.65 10.55 -3.28
C TYR A 37 -1.24 9.40 -2.37
N PHE A 38 -1.30 8.15 -2.84
CA PHE A 38 -1.16 6.97 -1.99
C PHE A 38 0.25 6.77 -1.45
N TYR A 39 1.31 6.87 -2.27
CA TYR A 39 2.69 6.74 -1.79
C TYR A 39 3.03 7.77 -0.69
N PRO A 40 2.76 9.09 -0.85
CA PRO A 40 2.91 10.06 0.24
C PRO A 40 2.07 9.73 1.48
N TYR A 41 0.83 9.25 1.28
CA TYR A 41 -0.06 8.90 2.39
C TYR A 41 0.48 7.73 3.21
N TRP A 42 0.90 6.66 2.54
CA TRP A 42 1.49 5.48 3.18
C TRP A 42 2.83 5.82 3.84
N HIS A 43 3.64 6.68 3.22
CA HIS A 43 4.86 7.17 3.85
C HIS A 43 4.58 7.91 5.16
N ALA A 44 3.56 8.77 5.20
CA ALA A 44 3.14 9.45 6.43
C ALA A 44 2.60 8.49 7.49
N ALA A 45 1.83 7.45 7.11
CA ALA A 45 1.39 6.41 8.04
C ALA A 45 2.59 5.63 8.62
N ALA A 46 3.51 5.21 7.77
CA ALA A 46 4.70 4.47 8.16
C ALA A 46 5.60 5.29 9.10
N ALA A 47 5.81 6.57 8.78
CA ALA A 47 6.57 7.49 9.63
C ALA A 47 5.91 7.71 11.00
N ALA A 48 4.57 7.74 11.07
CA ALA A 48 3.85 7.81 12.34
C ALA A 48 4.04 6.53 13.16
N LEU A 49 3.78 5.37 12.57
CA LEU A 49 3.89 4.07 13.24
C LEU A 49 5.30 3.79 13.74
N ARG A 50 6.33 3.99 12.91
CA ARG A 50 7.74 3.82 13.30
C ARG A 50 8.14 4.79 14.43
N GLY A 51 7.47 5.93 14.54
CA GLY A 51 7.62 6.88 15.65
C GLY A 51 6.80 6.53 16.90
N GLY A 52 6.09 5.41 16.94
CA GLY A 52 5.20 5.02 18.05
C GLY A 52 3.92 5.85 18.11
N ARG A 53 3.50 6.47 17.01
CA ARG A 53 2.35 7.39 16.93
C ARG A 53 1.25 6.81 16.07
N ILE A 54 0.00 7.04 16.46
CA ILE A 54 -1.15 6.76 15.60
C ILE A 54 -1.34 7.95 14.64
N PRO A 55 -1.47 7.74 13.31
CA PRO A 55 -1.67 8.83 12.36
C PRO A 55 -3.13 9.35 12.42
N LEU A 56 -3.38 10.33 13.30
CA LEU A 56 -4.70 10.92 13.48
C LEU A 56 -4.99 12.04 12.47
N TRP A 57 -4.00 12.88 12.16
CA TRP A 57 -4.15 14.08 11.35
C TRP A 57 -3.05 14.18 10.29
N ASN A 58 -3.43 14.59 9.08
CA ASN A 58 -2.50 14.89 7.99
C ASN A 58 -2.40 16.42 7.81
N PRO A 59 -1.29 17.06 8.20
CA PRO A 59 -1.14 18.51 8.03
C PRO A 59 -0.86 18.94 6.57
N ASN A 60 -0.50 18.00 5.69
CA ASN A 60 0.03 18.29 4.36
C ASN A 60 -1.06 18.36 3.27
N LEU A 61 -2.33 18.13 3.62
CA LEU A 61 -3.46 18.16 2.69
C LEU A 61 -4.50 19.14 3.17
N PHE A 62 -4.94 20.05 2.29
CA PHE A 62 -6.05 20.97 2.55
C PHE A 62 -5.94 21.77 3.86
N MET A 63 -4.72 22.18 4.23
CA MET A 63 -4.41 22.82 5.53
C MET A 63 -4.69 21.94 6.75
N GLY A 64 -4.88 20.64 6.53
CA GLY A 64 -5.21 19.65 7.54
C GLY A 64 -6.35 18.73 7.09
N ALA A 65 -6.18 17.42 7.25
CA ALA A 65 -7.23 16.44 6.99
C ALA A 65 -7.22 15.32 8.04
N PRO A 66 -8.39 14.74 8.39
CA PRO A 66 -8.46 13.63 9.32
C PRO A 66 -7.91 12.36 8.67
N PHE A 67 -6.70 11.96 9.07
CA PHE A 67 -5.97 10.84 8.47
C PHE A 67 -6.65 9.51 8.79
N LEU A 68 -6.99 9.29 10.07
CA LEU A 68 -7.57 8.03 10.51
C LEU A 68 -9.01 7.80 9.99
N ALA A 69 -9.73 8.88 9.71
CA ALA A 69 -11.07 8.81 9.13
C ALA A 69 -11.05 8.52 7.61
N ASN A 70 -9.89 8.60 6.97
CA ASN A 70 -9.74 8.29 5.56
C ASN A 70 -9.60 6.78 5.35
N SER A 71 -10.67 6.13 4.88
CA SER A 71 -10.66 4.70 4.58
C SER A 71 -9.61 4.32 3.51
N GLN A 72 -9.33 5.22 2.57
CA GLN A 72 -8.33 5.01 1.52
C GLN A 72 -6.89 4.95 2.07
N ALA A 73 -6.66 5.50 3.25
CA ALA A 73 -5.36 5.43 3.93
C ALA A 73 -5.03 4.00 4.39
N GLY A 74 -6.05 3.15 4.59
CA GLY A 74 -5.88 1.74 4.95
C GLY A 74 -5.22 1.52 6.31
N VAL A 75 -5.28 2.48 7.25
CA VAL A 75 -4.63 2.35 8.56
C VAL A 75 -5.13 1.14 9.34
N PHE A 76 -6.42 0.80 9.23
CA PHE A 76 -6.99 -0.37 9.91
C PHE A 76 -6.88 -1.67 9.10
N TYR A 77 -6.16 -1.67 7.97
CA TYR A 77 -5.90 -2.90 7.24
C TYR A 77 -4.67 -3.60 7.84
N PRO A 78 -4.85 -4.78 8.47
CA PRO A 78 -3.83 -5.35 9.36
C PRO A 78 -2.52 -5.71 8.64
N LEU A 79 -2.57 -5.99 7.34
CA LEU A 79 -1.36 -6.30 6.56
C LEU A 79 -0.50 -5.05 6.29
N ASN A 80 -1.05 -3.84 6.39
CA ASN A 80 -0.29 -2.61 6.14
C ASN A 80 0.73 -2.33 7.25
N TRP A 81 0.42 -2.68 8.50
CA TRP A 81 1.29 -2.40 9.65
C TRP A 81 2.67 -3.06 9.53
N PRO A 82 2.78 -4.40 9.33
CA PRO A 82 4.08 -5.02 9.15
C PRO A 82 4.77 -4.52 7.88
N LEU A 83 4.03 -4.23 6.79
CA LEU A 83 4.63 -3.70 5.57
C LEU A 83 5.25 -2.32 5.79
N TRP A 84 4.55 -1.39 6.46
CA TRP A 84 5.06 -0.06 6.78
C TRP A 84 6.17 -0.07 7.83
N TRP A 85 6.24 -1.11 8.65
CA TRP A 85 7.34 -1.29 9.58
C TRP A 85 8.61 -1.82 8.88
N LEU A 86 8.45 -2.77 7.96
CA LEU A 86 9.54 -3.49 7.31
C LEU A 86 10.09 -2.79 6.06
N LEU A 87 9.25 -2.03 5.35
CA LEU A 87 9.60 -1.35 4.11
C LEU A 87 9.73 0.16 4.37
N PRO A 88 10.84 0.79 3.91
CA PRO A 88 11.10 2.21 4.13
C PRO A 88 10.01 3.12 3.55
#